data_AF-A0A5C6ZAQ6-F1
#
_entry.id   AF-A0A5C6ZAQ6-F1
#
_cell.length_a   1.000
_cell.length_b   1.000
_cell.length_c   1.000
_cell.angle_alpha   90.00
_cell.angle_beta   90.00
_cell.angle_gamma   90.00
#
_symmetry.space_group_name_H-M   'P 1'
#
loop_
_entity.id
_entity.type
_entity.pdbx_description
1 polymer ?
#
loop_
_entity_poly.entity_id
_entity_poly.type
_entity_poly.pdbx_seq_one_letter_code
_entity_poly.pdbx_strand_id
1 'polypeptide(L)' 'MDALINAAARCLAAGDALGALQRVALREDPSALALRGIAMAQLGE' A
#
# COMPACT_ATOMS: atom_id res chain seq x y z
N MET A 1 -8.03 -1.99 -14.57
CA MET A 1 -7.04 -1.39 -13.66
C MET A 1 -7.73 -1.16 -12.33
N ASP A 2 -7.24 -1.75 -11.24
CA ASP A 2 -7.94 -1.79 -9.96
C ASP A 2 -7.74 -0.47 -9.19
N ALA A 3 -8.82 0.30 -9.02
CA ALA A 3 -8.78 1.67 -8.51
C ALA A 3 -8.19 1.76 -7.08
N LEU A 4 -8.38 0.71 -6.28
CA LEU A 4 -7.88 0.64 -4.89
C LEU A 4 -6.36 0.54 -4.83
N ILE A 5 -5.73 -0.20 -5.76
CA ILE A 5 -4.27 -0.34 -5.84
C ILE A 5 -3.61 0.98 -6.23
N ASN A 6 -4.21 1.71 -7.18
CA ASN A 6 -3.69 3.02 -7.58
C ASN A 6 -3.82 4.06 -6.44
N ALA A 7 -4.91 4.01 -5.67
CA ALA A 7 -5.10 4.85 -4.50
C ALA A 7 -4.08 4.52 -3.38
N ALA A 8 -3.81 3.23 -3.14
CA ALA A 8 -2.80 2.80 -2.18
C ALA A 8 -1.38 3.21 -2.61
N ALA A 9 -1.04 3.06 -3.90
CA ALA A 9 0.25 3.50 -4.44
C ALA A 9 0.44 5.03 -4.30
N ARG A 10 -0.60 5.83 -4.54
CA ARG A 10 -0.56 7.28 -4.30
C ARG A 10 -0.39 7.64 -2.83
N CYS A 11 -1.06 6.93 -1.92
CA CYS A 11 -0.85 7.14 -0.48
C CYS A 11 0.59 6.86 -0.07
N LEU A 12 1.17 5.77 -0.57
CA LEU A 12 2.59 5.46 -0.34
C LEU A 12 3.52 6.55 -0.87
N ALA A 13 3.28 7.03 -2.08
CA ALA A 13 4.07 8.11 -2.69
C ALA A 13 3.92 9.46 -1.94
N ALA A 14 2.82 9.65 -1.23
CA ALA A 14 2.60 10.82 -0.37
C ALA A 14 3.20 10.66 1.06
N GLY A 15 3.86 9.52 1.35
CA GLY A 15 4.37 9.20 2.69
C GLY A 15 3.34 8.58 3.63
N ASP A 16 2.10 8.39 3.18
CA ASP A 16 1.01 7.82 3.96
C ASP A 16 0.98 6.29 3.81
N ALA A 17 2.00 5.64 4.38
CA ALA A 17 2.12 4.18 4.38
C ALA A 17 0.93 3.49 5.08
N LEU A 18 0.40 4.11 6.14
CA LEU A 18 -0.75 3.60 6.91
C LEU A 18 -2.05 3.57 6.08
N GLY A 19 -2.38 4.63 5.34
CA GLY A 19 -3.57 4.63 4.50
C GLY A 19 -3.42 3.76 3.26
N ALA A 20 -2.21 3.52 2.76
CA ALA A 20 -1.99 2.49 1.75
C ALA A 20 -2.25 1.09 2.31
N LEU A 21 -1.71 0.78 3.49
CA LEU A 21 -1.92 -0.47 4.20
C LEU A 21 -3.41 -0.71 4.48
N GLN A 22 -4.16 0.29 4.93
CA GLN A 22 -5.60 0.15 5.19
C GLN A 22 -6.37 -0.27 3.93
N ARG A 23 -6.02 0.28 2.76
CA ARG A 23 -6.69 -0.03 1.49
C ARG A 23 -6.37 -1.42 0.95
N VAL A 24 -5.18 -1.95 1.27
CA VAL A 24 -4.75 -3.28 0.83
C VAL A 24 -4.82 -4.35 1.93
N ALA A 25 -5.15 -3.97 3.17
CA ALA A 25 -5.16 -4.87 4.32
C ALA A 25 -6.17 -6.02 4.19
N LEU A 26 -7.28 -5.77 3.51
CA LEU A 26 -8.35 -6.74 3.22
C LEU A 26 -8.09 -7.54 1.94
N ARG A 27 -7.00 -7.26 1.20
CA ARG A 27 -6.64 -7.96 -0.04
C ARG A 27 -5.38 -8.77 0.14
N GLU A 28 -5.44 -10.01 -0.33
CA GLU A 28 -4.33 -10.96 -0.30
C GLU A 28 -3.70 -11.12 -1.69
N ASP A 29 -4.07 -10.24 -2.63
CA ASP A 29 -3.54 -10.21 -3.97
C ASP A 29 -2.02 -9.96 -3.99
N PRO A 30 -1.28 -10.53 -4.96
CA PRO A 30 0.17 -10.34 -5.06
C PRO A 30 0.57 -8.85 -5.17
N SER A 31 -0.25 -8.00 -5.80
CA SER A 31 -0.02 -6.55 -5.85
C SER A 31 -0.24 -5.86 -4.49
N ALA A 32 -1.20 -6.34 -3.68
CA ALA A 32 -1.44 -5.85 -2.33
C ALA A 32 -0.26 -6.19 -1.40
N LEU A 33 0.26 -7.43 -1.50
CA LEU A 33 1.45 -7.87 -0.76
C LEU A 33 2.69 -7.05 -1.10
N ALA A 34 2.93 -6.76 -2.39
CA ALA A 34 4.05 -5.91 -2.82
C ALA A 34 3.95 -4.50 -2.21
N LEU A 35 2.77 -3.87 -2.27
CA LEU A 35 2.54 -2.56 -1.65
C LEU A 35 2.69 -2.61 -0.13
N ARG A 36 2.28 -3.71 0.52
CA ARG A 36 2.44 -3.92 1.97
C ARG A 36 3.92 -3.92 2.36
N GLY A 37 4.77 -4.59 1.59
CA GLY A 37 6.22 -4.61 1.81
C GLY A 37 6.86 -3.23 1.64
N ILE A 38 6.48 -2.48 0.60
CA ILE A 38 6.95 -1.09 0.39
C ILE A 38 6.52 -0.19 1.54
N ALA A 39 5.28 -0.33 2.01
CA ALA A 39 4.77 0.44 3.14
C ALA A 39 5.51 0.13 4.45
N MET A 40 5.81 -1.14 4.71
CA MET A 40 6.58 -1.55 5.89
C MET A 40 8.03 -1.04 5.83
N ALA A 41 8.65 -0.99 4.65
CA ALA A 41 9.98 -0.43 4.47
C ALA A 41 10.03 1.06 4.88
N GLN A 42 9.04 1.86 4.48
CA GLN A 42 8.96 3.29 4.85
C GLN A 42 8.63 3.55 6.33
N LEU A 43 8.16 2.54 7.09
CA LEU A 43 7.85 2.69 8.52
C LEU A 43 9.03 2.27 9.43
N GLY A 44 10.02 1.57 8.87
CA GLY A 44 11.18 1.05 9.60
C GLY A 44 12.47 1.85 9.42
N GLU A 45 12.46 2.87 8.55
CA GLU A 45 13.49 3.91 8.43
C GLU A 45 13.12 5.15 9.25
#